data_AF-A0A7C1XVV6-F1
#
_entry.id   AF-A0A7C1XVV6-F1
#
_cell.length_a   1.000
_cell.length_b   1.000
_cell.length_c   1.000
_cell.angle_alpha   90.00
_cell.angle_beta   90.00
_cell.angle_gamma   90.00
#
_symmetry.space_group_name_H-M   'P 1'
#
loop_
_entity.id
_entity.type
_entity.pdbx_description
1 polymer ?
#
loop_
_entity_poly.entity_id
_entity_poly.type
_entity_poly.pdbx_seq_one_letter_code
_entity_poly.pdbx_strand_id
1 'polypeptide(L)'
;MNLALRCVVLGLILSLPGCAYLASFGSHLPETIEHQIAAGEYGKALATLKWIKPDHPDYARLMQLQAEARRKAAALEKRTLREAARQEKQGQWYRAQKTYEQALERIPDSEPLQAAYSAFLERRQRYLRKLELALLMNRANWLIQNAPIRTEVARVLPEDYRRYPALRDYDKQVHKTARGLDRCLQEALDEHRPKLLEACLELRLKLDPEHR
;
A
#
# COMPACT_ATOMS: atom_id res chain seq x y z
N MET A 1 14.83 -40.64 -7.42
CA MET A 1 15.09 -39.43 -6.62
C MET A 1 14.11 -39.35 -5.44
N ASN A 2 14.33 -40.31 -4.54
CA ASN A 2 14.00 -40.51 -3.12
C ASN A 2 12.88 -39.70 -2.45
N LEU A 3 11.67 -40.30 -2.44
CA LEU A 3 10.58 -40.02 -1.50
C LEU A 3 11.04 -40.05 -0.03
N ALA A 4 12.02 -40.91 0.29
CA ALA A 4 12.61 -41.03 1.62
C ALA A 4 13.32 -39.75 2.11
N LEU A 5 13.91 -38.97 1.21
CA LEU A 5 14.61 -37.72 1.58
C LEU A 5 13.62 -36.61 1.94
N ARG A 6 12.41 -36.62 1.37
CA ARG A 6 11.33 -35.65 1.69
C ARG A 6 10.70 -35.91 3.05
N CYS A 7 10.60 -37.15 3.51
CA CYS A 7 10.07 -37.46 4.85
C CYS A 7 11.03 -37.05 5.98
N VAL A 8 12.34 -37.19 5.77
CA VAL A 8 13.35 -36.80 6.78
C VAL A 8 13.39 -35.28 6.97
N VAL A 9 13.21 -34.48 5.91
CA VAL A 9 13.17 -33.01 6.01
C VAL A 9 11.88 -32.52 6.68
N LEU A 10 10.73 -33.19 6.46
CA LEU A 10 9.47 -32.82 7.13
C LEU A 10 9.50 -33.11 8.64
N GLY A 11 10.16 -34.20 9.08
CA GLY A 11 10.25 -34.55 10.49
C GLY A 11 11.07 -33.58 11.34
N LEU A 12 12.08 -32.93 10.74
CA LEU A 12 12.99 -32.02 11.46
C LEU A 12 12.38 -30.64 11.74
N ILE A 13 11.34 -30.24 11.01
CA ILE A 13 10.68 -28.93 11.18
C ILE A 13 9.66 -28.97 12.35
N LEU A 14 9.14 -30.15 12.69
CA LEU A 14 8.13 -30.32 13.74
C LEU A 14 8.67 -30.37 15.18
N SER A 15 9.98 -30.49 15.39
CA SER A 15 10.58 -30.61 16.73
C SER A 15 11.02 -29.28 17.36
N LEU A 16 10.85 -28.14 16.67
CA LEU A 16 11.38 -26.84 17.12
C LEU A 16 10.44 -25.84 17.84
N PRO A 17 9.11 -26.03 18.02
CA PRO A 17 8.30 -24.99 18.68
C PRO A 17 8.39 -24.94 20.22
N GLY A 18 9.15 -25.83 20.86
CA GLY A 18 9.12 -26.01 22.33
C GLY A 18 9.94 -25.03 23.18
N CYS A 19 10.88 -24.28 22.61
CA CYS A 19 11.84 -23.51 23.43
C CYS A 19 11.42 -22.07 23.77
N ALA A 20 10.34 -21.53 23.20
CA ALA A 20 9.92 -20.14 23.45
C ALA A 20 9.22 -19.95 24.82
N TYR A 21 8.68 -21.01 25.43
CA TYR A 21 7.85 -20.89 26.63
C TYR A 21 8.66 -20.80 27.95
N LEU A 22 9.90 -21.27 27.97
CA LEU A 22 10.74 -21.26 29.19
C LEU A 22 11.35 -19.89 29.53
N ALA A 23 11.31 -18.92 28.61
CA ALA A 23 11.88 -17.59 28.84
C ALA A 23 11.03 -16.69 29.77
N SER A 24 9.76 -17.04 30.04
CA SER A 24 8.85 -16.20 30.84
C SER A 24 8.96 -16.41 32.35
N PHE A 25 9.72 -17.39 32.83
CA PHE A 25 9.85 -17.73 34.25
C PHE A 25 11.26 -17.48 34.83
N GLY A 26 12.14 -16.82 34.08
CA GLY A 26 13.46 -16.45 34.56
C GLY A 26 13.40 -15.31 35.57
N SER A 27 14.29 -15.33 36.56
CA SER A 27 14.52 -14.26 37.55
C SER A 27 14.95 -12.90 36.96
N HIS A 28 14.93 -12.75 35.63
CA HIS A 28 15.38 -11.58 34.87
C HIS A 28 14.27 -10.97 34.00
N LEU A 29 13.01 -11.28 34.33
CA LEU A 29 11.86 -10.76 33.59
C LEU A 29 11.79 -9.22 33.62
N PRO A 30 11.96 -8.53 34.78
CA PRO A 30 11.96 -7.06 34.79
C PRO A 30 13.02 -6.45 33.87
N GLU A 31 14.25 -6.96 33.88
CA GLU A 31 15.36 -6.47 33.07
C GLU A 31 15.09 -6.69 31.57
N THR A 32 14.46 -7.80 31.22
CA THR A 32 14.04 -8.10 29.84
C THR A 32 13.00 -7.09 29.35
N ILE A 33 12.00 -6.79 30.19
CA ILE A 33 10.97 -5.79 29.88
C ILE A 33 11.58 -4.38 29.76
N GLU A 34 12.50 -4.02 30.66
CA GLU A 34 13.23 -2.75 30.59
C GLU A 34 14.01 -2.62 29.28
N HIS A 35 14.72 -3.67 28.87
CA HIS A 35 15.42 -3.72 27.58
C HIS A 35 14.46 -3.53 26.39
N GLN A 36 13.31 -4.22 26.38
CA GLN A 36 12.30 -4.06 25.33
C GLN A 36 11.74 -2.64 25.29
N ILE A 37 11.44 -2.04 26.45
CA ILE A 37 10.99 -0.65 26.55
C ILE A 37 12.07 0.31 26.04
N ALA A 38 13.35 0.08 26.37
CA ALA A 38 14.47 0.89 25.90
C ALA A 38 14.68 0.78 24.39
N ALA A 39 14.51 -0.42 23.83
CA ALA A 39 14.56 -0.68 22.38
C ALA A 39 13.34 -0.13 21.62
N GLY A 40 12.31 0.35 22.32
CA GLY A 40 11.07 0.83 21.72
C GLY A 40 10.12 -0.26 21.26
N GLU A 41 10.33 -1.50 21.70
CA GLU A 41 9.51 -2.68 21.39
C GLU A 41 8.30 -2.79 22.33
N TYR A 42 7.51 -1.71 22.43
CA TYR A 42 6.47 -1.58 23.44
C TYR A 42 5.39 -2.66 23.33
N GLY A 43 5.03 -3.08 22.12
CA GLY A 43 4.08 -4.17 21.88
C GLY A 43 4.55 -5.50 22.47
N LYS A 44 5.83 -5.83 22.29
CA LYS A 44 6.43 -7.05 22.89
C LYS A 44 6.40 -6.97 24.42
N ALA A 45 6.84 -5.84 24.99
CA ALA A 45 6.79 -5.62 26.43
C ALA A 45 5.37 -5.78 26.99
N LEU A 46 4.38 -5.16 26.36
CA LEU A 46 2.99 -5.25 26.80
C LEU A 46 2.40 -6.66 26.63
N ALA A 47 2.76 -7.38 25.57
CA ALA A 47 2.33 -8.75 25.35
C ALA A 47 2.90 -9.71 26.42
N THR A 48 4.17 -9.54 26.79
CA THR A 48 4.79 -10.31 27.88
C THR A 48 4.13 -10.00 29.23
N LEU A 49 3.89 -8.72 29.51
CA LEU A 49 3.29 -8.27 30.77
C LEU A 49 1.80 -8.67 30.93
N LYS A 50 1.10 -9.03 29.84
CA LYS A 50 -0.33 -9.38 29.85
C LYS A 50 -0.66 -10.61 30.70
N TRP A 51 0.29 -11.52 30.86
CA TRP A 51 0.06 -12.84 31.47
C TRP A 51 0.63 -12.97 32.89
N ILE A 52 1.12 -11.87 33.47
CA ILE A 52 1.75 -11.88 34.79
C ILE A 52 0.69 -11.99 35.89
N LYS A 53 0.89 -12.95 36.80
CA LYS A 53 0.02 -13.19 37.94
C LYS A 53 0.39 -12.30 39.15
N PRO A 54 -0.57 -11.93 40.02
CA PRO A 54 -0.31 -11.11 41.21
C PRO A 54 0.65 -11.72 42.25
N ASP A 55 0.83 -13.03 42.26
CA ASP A 55 1.73 -13.77 43.15
C ASP A 55 3.20 -13.75 42.70
N HIS A 56 3.52 -13.12 41.56
CA HIS A 56 4.89 -12.99 41.08
C HIS A 56 5.74 -12.12 42.04
N PRO A 57 6.96 -12.55 42.42
CA PRO A 57 7.82 -11.79 43.35
C PRO A 57 8.02 -10.32 42.97
N ASP A 58 8.22 -10.04 41.68
CA ASP A 58 8.40 -8.67 41.15
C ASP A 58 7.11 -7.98 40.67
N TYR A 59 5.92 -8.45 41.06
CA TYR A 59 4.64 -7.97 40.49
C TYR A 59 4.51 -6.44 40.50
N ALA A 60 4.85 -5.80 41.62
CA ALA A 60 4.77 -4.34 41.76
C ALA A 60 5.66 -3.60 40.75
N ARG A 61 6.91 -4.05 40.57
CA ARG A 61 7.85 -3.48 39.58
C ARG A 61 7.34 -3.70 38.15
N LEU A 62 6.83 -4.89 37.85
CA LEU A 62 6.28 -5.24 36.53
C LEU A 62 5.05 -4.38 36.17
N MET A 63 4.19 -4.05 37.13
CA MET A 63 3.06 -3.13 36.90
C MET A 63 3.51 -1.69 36.62
N GLN A 64 4.59 -1.22 37.27
CA GLN A 64 5.19 0.08 36.94
C GLN A 64 5.75 0.10 35.51
N LEU A 65 6.46 -0.95 35.11
CA LEU A 65 6.97 -1.10 33.73
C LEU A 65 5.82 -1.18 32.72
N GLN A 66 4.70 -1.82 33.07
CA GLN A 66 3.50 -1.85 32.22
C GLN A 66 2.93 -0.44 32.00
N ALA A 67 2.81 0.35 33.07
CA ALA A 67 2.35 1.73 32.98
C ALA A 67 3.29 2.59 32.12
N GLU A 68 4.60 2.42 32.28
CA GLU A 68 5.61 3.10 31.46
C GLU A 68 5.49 2.71 29.98
N ALA A 69 5.44 1.42 29.68
CA ALA A 69 5.32 0.90 28.32
C ALA A 69 4.06 1.44 27.63
N ARG A 70 2.91 1.44 28.32
CA ARG A 70 1.65 2.02 27.80
C ARG A 70 1.79 3.52 27.50
N ARG A 71 2.41 4.28 28.41
CA ARG A 71 2.63 5.72 28.21
C ARG A 71 3.51 5.99 26.99
N LYS A 72 4.62 5.24 26.83
CA LYS A 72 5.53 5.40 25.69
C LYS A 72 4.89 4.93 24.36
N ALA A 73 4.11 3.85 24.38
CA ALA A 73 3.32 3.38 23.24
C ALA A 73 2.33 4.47 22.77
N ALA A 74 1.55 5.05 23.70
CA ALA A 74 0.60 6.12 23.38
C ALA A 74 1.30 7.38 22.83
N ALA A 75 2.49 7.72 23.33
CA ALA A 75 3.29 8.83 22.81
C ALA A 75 3.80 8.55 21.38
N LEU A 76 4.27 7.32 21.12
CA LEU A 76 4.67 6.87 19.79
C LEU A 76 3.49 6.97 18.82
N GLU A 77 2.34 6.40 19.16
CA GLU A 77 1.10 6.46 18.37
C GLU A 77 0.75 7.90 17.98
N LYS A 78 0.63 8.81 18.95
CA LYS A 78 0.29 10.22 18.71
C LYS A 78 1.31 10.93 17.82
N ARG A 79 2.60 10.60 17.94
CA ARG A 79 3.65 11.18 17.08
C ARG A 79 3.51 10.65 15.65
N THR A 80 3.38 9.33 15.49
CA THR A 80 3.21 8.66 14.20
C THR A 80 2.02 9.22 13.44
N LEU A 81 0.85 9.33 14.08
CA LEU A 81 -0.36 9.87 13.45
C LEU A 81 -0.15 11.30 12.93
N ARG A 82 0.45 12.18 13.74
CA ARG A 82 0.73 13.57 13.35
C ARG A 82 1.75 13.66 12.22
N GLU A 83 2.81 12.88 12.30
CA GLU A 83 3.88 12.88 11.31
C GLU A 83 3.41 12.32 9.97
N ALA A 84 2.74 11.17 9.97
CA ALA A 84 2.20 10.56 8.75
C ALA A 84 1.17 11.47 8.08
N ALA A 85 0.28 12.12 8.86
CA ALA A 85 -0.67 13.08 8.31
C ALA A 85 0.02 14.30 7.69
N ARG A 86 1.12 14.79 8.28
CA ARG A 86 1.92 15.87 7.69
C ARG A 86 2.59 15.43 6.38
N GLN A 87 3.19 14.24 6.36
CA GLN A 87 3.82 13.67 5.16
C GLN A 87 2.78 13.46 4.04
N GLU A 88 1.57 12.99 4.38
CA GLU A 88 0.44 12.86 3.44
C GLU A 88 0.07 14.21 2.82
N LYS A 89 -0.11 15.26 3.64
CA LYS A 89 -0.42 16.62 3.16
C LYS A 89 0.66 17.20 2.25
N GLN A 90 1.92 16.77 2.43
CA GLN A 90 3.06 17.17 1.60
C GLN A 90 3.22 16.30 0.34
N GLY A 91 2.31 15.35 0.07
CA GLY A 91 2.40 14.42 -1.04
C GLY A 91 3.48 13.34 -0.88
N GLN A 92 4.07 13.21 0.31
CA GLN A 92 5.14 12.24 0.61
C GLN A 92 4.54 10.86 0.95
N TRP A 93 3.72 10.31 0.05
CA TRP A 93 2.94 9.09 0.26
C TRP A 93 3.78 7.89 0.72
N TYR A 94 4.95 7.68 0.11
CA TYR A 94 5.82 6.56 0.49
C TYR A 94 6.39 6.72 1.92
N ARG A 95 6.79 7.94 2.30
CA ARG A 95 7.28 8.22 3.66
C ARG A 95 6.17 8.05 4.70
N ALA A 96 4.95 8.50 4.38
CA ALA A 96 3.77 8.31 5.24
C ALA A 96 3.51 6.82 5.50
N GLN A 97 3.56 5.99 4.45
CA GLN A 97 3.44 4.55 4.58
C GLN A 97 4.52 3.97 5.51
N LYS A 98 5.79 4.32 5.28
CA LYS A 98 6.90 3.81 6.10
C LYS A 98 6.78 4.21 7.56
N THR A 99 6.29 5.42 7.84
CA THR A 99 6.03 5.91 9.19
C THR A 99 4.99 5.04 9.91
N TYR A 100 3.91 4.65 9.22
CA TYR A 100 2.92 3.71 9.79
C TYR A 100 3.50 2.31 10.01
N GLU A 101 4.17 1.75 9.01
CA GLU A 101 4.73 0.39 9.07
C GLU A 101 5.71 0.26 10.25
N GLN A 102 6.66 1.19 10.39
CA GLN A 102 7.64 1.18 11.48
C GLN A 102 7.00 1.33 12.87
N ALA A 103 5.89 2.07 12.97
CA ALA A 103 5.18 2.20 14.24
C ALA A 103 4.40 0.93 14.58
N LEU A 104 3.74 0.31 13.59
CA LEU A 104 3.01 -0.94 13.76
C LEU A 104 3.94 -2.13 14.05
N GLU A 105 5.18 -2.13 13.57
CA GLU A 105 6.21 -3.09 14.01
C GLU A 105 6.47 -3.02 15.53
N ARG A 106 6.39 -1.82 16.10
CA ARG A 106 6.69 -1.57 17.52
C ARG A 106 5.47 -1.73 18.43
N ILE A 107 4.27 -1.41 17.93
CA ILE A 107 2.99 -1.51 18.64
C ILE A 107 1.90 -2.10 17.71
N PRO A 108 1.98 -3.42 17.40
CA PRO A 108 1.13 -4.05 16.40
C PRO A 108 -0.35 -4.02 16.76
N ASP A 109 -0.69 -4.04 18.04
CA ASP A 109 -2.07 -4.08 18.54
C ASP A 109 -2.70 -2.67 18.70
N SER A 110 -2.07 -1.61 18.18
CA SER A 110 -2.65 -0.27 18.20
C SER A 110 -3.79 -0.15 17.17
N GLU A 111 -5.03 -0.34 17.63
CA GLU A 111 -6.23 -0.13 16.81
C GLU A 111 -6.27 1.27 16.15
N PRO A 112 -5.92 2.38 16.83
CA PRO A 112 -5.89 3.69 16.19
C PRO A 112 -4.89 3.77 15.02
N LEU A 113 -3.71 3.17 15.15
CA LEU A 113 -2.73 3.13 14.04
C LEU A 113 -3.21 2.25 12.89
N GLN A 114 -3.78 1.08 13.18
CA GLN A 114 -4.29 0.18 12.15
C GLN A 114 -5.42 0.86 11.34
N ALA A 115 -6.38 1.47 12.02
CA ALA A 115 -7.48 2.20 11.40
C ALA A 115 -6.97 3.39 10.56
N ALA A 116 -6.04 4.17 11.11
CA ALA A 116 -5.45 5.31 10.40
C ALA A 116 -4.64 4.88 9.17
N TYR A 117 -3.89 3.77 9.27
CA TYR A 117 -3.11 3.23 8.15
C TYR A 117 -4.01 2.70 7.04
N SER A 118 -5.07 1.95 7.38
CA SER A 118 -6.08 1.50 6.41
C SER A 118 -6.72 2.69 5.67
N ALA A 119 -7.19 3.70 6.41
CA ALA A 119 -7.78 4.89 5.82
C ALA A 119 -6.78 5.67 4.94
N PHE A 120 -5.50 5.69 5.32
CA PHE A 120 -4.42 6.26 4.50
C PHE A 120 -4.25 5.50 3.18
N LEU A 121 -4.24 4.16 3.19
CA LEU A 121 -4.11 3.35 1.98
C LEU A 121 -5.26 3.60 1.01
N GLU A 122 -6.49 3.74 1.50
CA GLU A 122 -7.61 4.11 0.65
C GLU A 122 -7.46 5.50 0.02
N ARG A 123 -7.04 6.50 0.81
CA ARG A 123 -6.81 7.86 0.30
C ARG A 123 -5.71 7.87 -0.76
N ARG A 124 -4.62 7.14 -0.52
CA ARG A 124 -3.53 6.97 -1.48
C ARG A 124 -4.03 6.32 -2.78
N GLN A 125 -4.84 5.26 -2.68
CA GLN A 125 -5.38 4.59 -3.86
C GLN A 125 -6.30 5.51 -4.67
N ARG A 126 -7.16 6.30 -4.00
CA ARG A 126 -7.99 7.33 -4.66
C ARG A 126 -7.13 8.37 -5.38
N TYR A 127 -6.05 8.82 -4.74
CA TYR A 127 -5.11 9.77 -5.34
C TYR A 127 -4.41 9.16 -6.58
N LEU A 128 -3.97 7.90 -6.49
CA LEU A 128 -3.35 7.20 -7.62
C LEU A 128 -4.31 7.08 -8.81
N ARG A 129 -5.56 6.66 -8.59
CA ARG A 129 -6.58 6.60 -9.65
C ARG A 129 -6.80 7.97 -10.33
N LYS A 130 -6.80 9.05 -9.55
CA LYS A 130 -6.89 10.41 -10.09
C LYS A 130 -5.71 10.74 -11.02
N LEU A 131 -4.48 10.36 -10.63
CA LEU A 131 -3.29 10.55 -11.47
C LEU A 131 -3.34 9.70 -12.75
N GLU A 132 -3.76 8.44 -12.64
CA GLU A 132 -3.91 7.53 -13.79
C GLU A 132 -4.94 8.06 -14.79
N LEU A 133 -6.07 8.56 -14.29
CA LEU A 133 -7.09 9.21 -15.11
C LEU A 133 -6.53 10.47 -15.81
N ALA A 134 -5.80 11.33 -15.08
CA ALA A 134 -5.17 12.50 -15.69
C ALA A 134 -4.18 12.11 -16.80
N LEU A 135 -3.38 11.05 -16.59
CA LEU A 135 -2.48 10.50 -17.61
C LEU A 135 -3.25 9.96 -18.82
N LEU A 136 -4.37 9.27 -18.60
CA LEU A 136 -5.24 8.77 -19.67
C LEU A 136 -5.78 9.92 -20.53
N MET A 137 -6.31 10.97 -19.89
CA MET A 137 -6.85 12.15 -20.58
C MET A 137 -5.76 12.90 -21.36
N ASN A 138 -4.58 13.08 -20.76
CA ASN A 138 -3.44 13.69 -21.44
C ASN A 138 -3.00 12.88 -22.66
N ARG A 139 -2.98 11.55 -22.54
CA ARG A 139 -2.67 10.66 -23.67
C ARG A 139 -3.72 10.77 -24.78
N ALA A 140 -5.00 10.77 -24.43
CA ALA A 140 -6.09 10.92 -25.41
C ALA A 140 -5.95 12.25 -26.17
N ASN A 141 -5.74 13.36 -25.47
CA ASN A 141 -5.53 14.66 -26.09
C ASN A 141 -4.31 14.67 -27.02
N TRP A 142 -3.18 14.13 -26.58
CA TRP A 142 -1.97 14.05 -27.41
C TRP A 142 -2.23 13.24 -28.69
N LEU A 143 -2.90 12.10 -28.58
CA LEU A 143 -3.26 11.28 -29.74
C LEU A 143 -4.17 12.06 -30.70
N ILE A 144 -5.27 12.63 -30.21
CA ILE A 144 -6.20 13.44 -31.01
C ILE A 144 -5.47 14.56 -31.76
N GLN A 145 -4.60 15.31 -31.07
CA GLN A 145 -3.86 16.43 -31.67
C GLN A 145 -2.84 15.98 -32.72
N ASN A 146 -2.26 14.79 -32.57
CA ASN A 146 -1.25 14.28 -33.50
C ASN A 146 -1.86 13.48 -34.67
N ALA A 147 -3.15 13.15 -34.63
CA ALA A 147 -3.82 12.39 -35.67
C ALA A 147 -3.64 12.98 -37.08
N PRO A 148 -3.80 14.30 -37.33
CA PRO A 148 -3.65 14.86 -38.67
C PRO A 148 -2.24 14.68 -39.26
N ILE A 149 -1.21 14.87 -38.44
CA ILE A 149 0.19 14.68 -38.84
C ILE A 149 0.44 13.22 -39.20
N ARG A 150 -0.13 12.28 -38.42
CA ARG A 150 -0.01 10.84 -38.68
C ARG A 150 -0.69 10.44 -39.97
N THR A 151 -1.89 10.96 -40.22
CA THR A 151 -2.62 10.75 -41.49
C THR A 151 -1.81 11.28 -42.67
N GLU A 152 -1.17 12.43 -42.54
CA GLU A 152 -0.33 12.99 -43.60
C GLU A 152 0.90 12.13 -43.89
N VAL A 153 1.59 11.64 -42.84
CA VAL A 153 2.70 10.68 -42.99
C VAL A 153 2.24 9.41 -43.71
N ALA A 154 1.04 8.90 -43.37
CA ALA A 154 0.45 7.74 -44.02
C ALA A 154 0.18 7.95 -45.50
N ARG A 155 -0.34 9.13 -45.85
CA ARG A 155 -0.69 9.52 -47.22
C ARG A 155 0.54 9.65 -48.11
N VAL A 156 1.62 10.23 -47.58
CA VAL A 156 2.87 10.45 -48.34
C VAL A 156 3.67 9.15 -48.51
N LEU A 157 3.55 8.19 -47.60
CA LEU A 157 4.30 6.91 -47.61
C LEU A 157 3.37 5.68 -47.62
N PRO A 158 2.53 5.48 -48.65
CA PRO A 158 1.46 4.49 -48.63
C PRO A 158 1.95 3.04 -48.63
N GLU A 159 3.03 2.73 -49.36
CA GLU A 159 3.49 1.35 -49.57
C GLU A 159 4.19 0.73 -48.33
N ASP A 160 4.52 1.54 -47.33
CA ASP A 160 5.24 1.11 -46.12
C ASP A 160 4.49 1.45 -44.82
N TYR A 161 3.33 2.11 -44.91
CA TYR A 161 2.54 2.62 -43.77
C TYR A 161 2.33 1.56 -42.66
N ARG A 162 1.88 0.36 -43.05
CA ARG A 162 1.59 -0.73 -42.09
C ARG A 162 2.84 -1.43 -41.55
N ARG A 163 4.02 -1.19 -42.13
CA ARG A 163 5.29 -1.80 -41.73
C ARG A 163 6.12 -0.87 -40.83
N TYR A 164 5.86 0.44 -40.85
CA TYR A 164 6.49 1.38 -39.92
C TYR A 164 6.09 1.11 -38.46
N PRO A 165 7.05 0.78 -37.56
CA PRO A 165 6.77 0.51 -36.16
C PRO A 165 6.07 1.69 -35.44
N ALA A 166 6.47 2.92 -35.74
CA ALA A 166 5.92 4.11 -35.07
C ALA A 166 4.42 4.34 -35.35
N LEU A 167 3.95 4.02 -36.55
CA LEU A 167 2.53 4.17 -36.92
C LEU A 167 1.69 3.05 -36.30
N ARG A 168 2.19 1.81 -36.33
CA ARG A 168 1.57 0.70 -35.60
C ARG A 168 1.48 0.94 -34.10
N ASP A 169 2.53 1.50 -33.50
CA ASP A 169 2.53 1.82 -32.08
C ASP A 169 1.56 2.95 -31.76
N TYR A 170 1.42 3.94 -32.63
CA TYR A 170 0.38 4.96 -32.52
C TYR A 170 -1.03 4.34 -32.52
N ASP A 171 -1.35 3.47 -33.48
CA ASP A 171 -2.67 2.80 -33.56
C ASP A 171 -2.94 1.95 -32.30
N LYS A 172 -1.93 1.22 -31.82
CA LYS A 172 -2.02 0.49 -30.54
C LYS A 172 -2.32 1.42 -29.38
N GLN A 173 -1.70 2.61 -29.31
CA GLN A 173 -1.97 3.59 -28.27
C GLN A 173 -3.37 4.18 -28.40
N VAL A 174 -3.87 4.43 -29.61
CA VAL A 174 -5.26 4.82 -29.87
C VAL A 174 -6.22 3.79 -29.29
N HIS A 175 -6.10 2.52 -29.69
CA HIS A 175 -6.99 1.47 -29.18
C HIS A 175 -6.87 1.25 -27.67
N LYS A 176 -5.65 1.29 -27.12
CA LYS A 176 -5.43 1.15 -25.67
C LYS A 176 -6.07 2.31 -24.90
N THR A 177 -5.96 3.52 -25.43
CA THR A 177 -6.52 4.74 -24.81
C THR A 177 -8.03 4.75 -24.93
N ALA A 178 -8.60 4.38 -26.08
CA ALA A 178 -10.04 4.22 -26.28
C ALA A 178 -10.65 3.25 -25.25
N ARG A 179 -10.08 2.05 -25.08
CA ARG A 179 -10.52 1.11 -24.03
C ARG A 179 -10.37 1.66 -22.61
N GLY A 180 -9.37 2.51 -22.39
CA GLY A 180 -9.21 3.23 -21.13
C GLY A 180 -10.37 4.21 -20.88
N LEU A 181 -10.76 4.96 -21.90
CA LEU A 181 -11.87 5.90 -21.86
C LEU A 181 -13.20 5.16 -21.70
N ASP A 182 -13.38 4.00 -22.35
CA ASP A 182 -14.59 3.18 -22.17
C ASP A 182 -14.76 2.73 -20.71
N ARG A 183 -13.67 2.33 -20.04
CA ARG A 183 -13.71 2.04 -18.59
C ARG A 183 -14.01 3.28 -17.76
N CYS A 184 -13.43 4.44 -18.11
CA CYS A 184 -13.75 5.70 -17.45
C CYS A 184 -15.26 6.03 -17.55
N LEU A 185 -15.88 5.79 -18.71
CA LEU A 185 -17.32 6.01 -18.90
C LEU A 185 -18.14 5.15 -17.94
N GLN A 186 -17.82 3.86 -17.84
CA GLN A 186 -18.49 2.93 -16.92
C GLN A 186 -18.32 3.37 -15.47
N GLU A 187 -17.08 3.64 -15.04
CA GLU A 187 -16.81 4.13 -13.67
C GLU A 187 -17.55 5.45 -13.37
N ALA A 188 -17.64 6.35 -14.34
CA ALA A 188 -18.34 7.62 -14.17
C ALA A 188 -19.87 7.46 -14.09
N LEU A 189 -20.44 6.47 -14.78
CA LEU A 189 -21.85 6.10 -14.67
C LEU A 189 -22.12 5.50 -13.28
N ASP A 190 -21.34 4.50 -12.88
CA ASP A 190 -21.51 3.79 -11.61
C ASP A 190 -21.39 4.75 -10.41
N GLU A 191 -20.40 5.65 -10.45
CA GLU A 191 -20.16 6.63 -9.39
C GLU A 191 -20.98 7.93 -9.53
N HIS A 192 -21.89 8.02 -10.50
CA HIS A 192 -22.76 9.18 -10.76
C HIS A 192 -21.98 10.49 -10.90
N ARG A 193 -20.90 10.48 -11.69
CA ARG A 193 -20.00 11.63 -11.93
C ARG A 193 -20.22 12.23 -13.33
N PRO A 194 -21.26 13.05 -13.54
CA PRO A 194 -21.65 13.51 -14.88
C PRO A 194 -20.54 14.29 -15.60
N LYS A 195 -19.75 15.11 -14.87
CA LYS A 195 -18.63 15.85 -15.46
C LYS A 195 -17.52 14.94 -15.98
N LEU A 196 -17.25 13.84 -15.27
CA LEU A 196 -16.24 12.87 -15.70
C LEU A 196 -16.74 12.07 -16.91
N LEU A 197 -18.02 11.69 -16.86
CA LEU A 197 -18.69 11.00 -17.96
C LEU A 197 -18.60 11.81 -19.25
N GLU A 198 -18.97 13.09 -19.20
CA GLU A 198 -18.91 14.02 -20.33
C GLU A 198 -17.48 14.14 -20.88
N ALA A 199 -16.49 14.38 -20.01
CA ALA A 199 -15.11 14.53 -20.43
C ALA A 199 -14.53 13.25 -21.07
N CYS A 200 -14.84 12.07 -20.52
CA CYS A 200 -14.38 10.81 -21.10
C CYS A 200 -15.11 10.49 -22.41
N LEU A 201 -16.40 10.84 -22.54
CA LEU A 201 -17.16 10.64 -23.76
C LEU A 201 -16.66 11.53 -24.89
N GLU A 202 -16.43 12.80 -24.60
CA GLU A 202 -15.90 13.76 -25.57
C GLU A 202 -14.56 13.28 -26.14
N LEU A 203 -13.63 12.90 -25.26
CA LEU A 203 -12.33 12.37 -25.68
C LEU A 203 -12.47 11.06 -26.46
N ARG A 204 -13.39 10.18 -26.05
CA ARG A 204 -13.61 8.88 -26.72
C ARG A 204 -14.11 9.07 -28.16
N LEU A 205 -15.05 9.99 -28.37
CA LEU A 205 -15.62 10.30 -29.68
C LEU A 205 -14.62 11.02 -30.60
N LYS A 206 -13.76 11.87 -30.05
CA LYS A 206 -12.71 12.56 -30.82
C LYS A 206 -11.55 11.63 -31.21
N LEU A 207 -11.21 10.69 -30.33
CA LEU A 207 -10.07 9.79 -30.52
C LEU A 207 -10.32 8.75 -31.62
N ASP A 208 -11.57 8.34 -31.82
CA ASP A 208 -11.95 7.30 -32.77
C ASP A 208 -13.37 7.60 -33.29
N PRO A 209 -13.48 8.50 -34.30
CA PRO A 209 -14.76 8.97 -34.83
C PRO A 209 -15.47 7.95 -35.74
N GLU A 210 -14.78 6.89 -36.18
CA GLU A 210 -15.31 5.90 -37.13
C GLU A 210 -16.25 4.85 -36.49
N HIS A 211 -16.37 4.84 -35.16
CA HIS A 211 -17.29 3.96 -34.42
C HIS A 211 -18.63 4.63 -34.05
N ARG A 212 -19.11 5.59 -34.86
CA ARG A 212 -20.46 6.17 -34.74
C ARG A 212 -21.52 5.35 -35.48
#